data_AF-A0A1S4BCK4-F1
#
_entry.id   AF-A0A1S4BCK4-F1
#
_cell.length_a   1.000
_cell.length_b   1.000
_cell.length_c   1.000
_cell.angle_alpha   90.00
_cell.angle_beta   90.00
_cell.angle_gamma   90.00
#
_symmetry.space_group_name_H-M   'P 1'
#
loop_
_entity.id
_entity.type
_entity.pdbx_description
1 polymer ?
#
loop_
_entity_poly.entity_id
_entity_poly.type
_entity_poly.pdbx_seq_one_letter_code
_entity_poly.pdbx_strand_id
1 'polypeptide(L)'
;MTGAEVGIIVFPPGNKPYSFGHLNVNETIDKYVCEERPPSSSSPGIDAKYVQIFRKANSITLNTQLNTLQDQLDFALKLKSKLKEKNKNLENQQEWFRSPRDKMNYTEASMLKEGLEDLLLKVKNYGTERGYGYENGK
;
A
#
# COMPACT_ATOMS: atom_id res chain seq x y z
N MET A 1 44.52 -2.46 -11.72
CA MET A 1 43.32 -3.24 -11.36
C MET A 1 42.18 -2.70 -12.22
N THR A 2 41.62 -3.54 -13.09
CA THR A 2 40.58 -3.16 -14.05
C THR A 2 39.23 -3.07 -13.34
N GLY A 3 38.58 -1.90 -13.36
CA GLY A 3 37.27 -1.63 -12.76
C GLY A 3 36.11 -2.25 -13.54
N ALA A 4 36.19 -3.56 -13.82
CA ALA A 4 35.16 -4.29 -14.53
C ALA A 4 34.05 -4.71 -13.55
N GLU A 5 32.80 -4.37 -13.89
CA GLU A 5 31.61 -4.85 -13.19
C GLU A 5 31.24 -6.23 -13.74
N VAL A 6 31.09 -7.23 -12.86
CA VAL A 6 30.84 -8.63 -13.24
C VAL A 6 29.64 -9.16 -12.47
N GLY A 7 28.68 -9.74 -13.19
CA GLY A 7 27.56 -10.52 -12.66
C GLY A 7 27.52 -11.92 -13.29
N ILE A 8 27.30 -12.94 -12.45
CA ILE A 8 27.22 -14.35 -12.83
C ILE A 8 25.86 -14.88 -12.36
N ILE A 9 25.12 -15.55 -13.25
CA ILE A 9 23.86 -16.21 -12.93
C ILE A 9 24.01 -17.70 -13.24
N VAL A 10 23.71 -18.55 -12.27
CA VAL A 10 23.84 -20.00 -12.40
C VAL A 10 22.46 -20.66 -12.32
N PHE A 11 22.18 -21.54 -13.29
CA PHE A 11 20.95 -22.32 -13.38
C PHE A 11 21.26 -23.80 -13.13
N PRO A 12 21.34 -24.25 -11.87
CA PRO A 12 21.51 -25.67 -11.56
C PRO A 12 20.28 -26.48 -11.98
N PRO A 13 20.47 -27.68 -12.56
CA PRO A 13 19.34 -28.55 -12.89
C PRO A 13 18.58 -28.96 -11.62
N GLY A 14 17.26 -28.76 -11.61
CA GLY A 14 16.38 -29.14 -10.51
C GLY A 14 16.35 -28.19 -9.30
N ASN A 15 17.06 -27.06 -9.35
CA ASN A 15 17.15 -26.11 -8.24
C ASN A 15 16.83 -24.68 -8.71
N LYS A 16 16.53 -23.80 -7.74
CA LYS A 16 16.29 -22.38 -8.03
C LYS A 16 17.59 -21.71 -8.48
N PRO A 17 17.53 -20.79 -9.46
CA PRO A 17 18.71 -20.05 -9.91
C PRO A 17 19.26 -19.18 -8.79
N TYR A 18 20.58 -18.96 -8.81
CA TYR A 18 21.27 -18.05 -7.92
C TYR A 18 22.23 -17.17 -8.71
N SER A 19 22.51 -15.97 -8.17
CA SER A 19 23.34 -14.98 -8.83
C SER A 19 24.40 -14.42 -7.87
N PHE A 20 25.55 -14.08 -8.43
CA PHE A 20 26.67 -13.45 -7.74
C PHE A 20 27.15 -12.25 -8.56
N GLY A 21 27.47 -11.14 -7.92
CA GLY A 21 28.01 -9.99 -8.63
C GLY A 21 28.69 -9.01 -7.69
N HIS A 22 29.68 -8.30 -8.21
CA HIS A 22 30.25 -7.14 -7.54
C HIS A 22 29.51 -5.90 -8.07
N LEU A 23 28.91 -5.15 -7.15
CA LEU A 23 27.63 -4.43 -7.33
C LEU A 23 26.45 -5.39 -7.53
N ASN A 24 25.30 -4.98 -6.99
CA ASN A 24 24.04 -5.72 -7.02
C ASN A 24 23.78 -6.25 -8.44
N VAL A 25 23.47 -7.54 -8.57
CA VAL A 25 23.24 -8.18 -9.88
C VAL A 25 22.15 -7.44 -10.67
N ASN A 26 21.15 -6.87 -10.00
CA ASN A 26 20.13 -6.08 -10.67
C ASN A 26 20.71 -4.81 -11.33
N GLU A 27 21.62 -4.09 -10.66
CA GLU A 27 22.25 -2.89 -11.22
C GLU A 27 23.11 -3.21 -12.43
N THR A 28 23.82 -4.35 -12.40
CA THR A 28 24.59 -4.84 -13.55
C THR A 28 23.66 -5.25 -14.70
N ILE A 29 22.55 -5.94 -14.40
CA ILE A 29 21.55 -6.32 -15.43
C ILE A 29 20.95 -5.08 -16.08
N ASP A 30 20.56 -4.07 -15.28
CA ASP A 30 19.94 -2.85 -15.78
C ASP A 30 20.86 -2.11 -16.74
N LYS A 31 22.17 -2.02 -16.44
CA LYS A 31 23.16 -1.42 -17.36
C LYS A 31 23.28 -2.19 -18.68
N TYR A 32 23.29 -3.52 -18.65
CA TYR A 32 23.39 -4.34 -19.85
C TYR A 32 22.07 -4.43 -20.66
N VAL A 33 20.92 -4.22 -20.03
CA VAL A 33 19.59 -4.32 -20.66
C VAL A 33 19.09 -2.96 -21.16
N CYS A 34 19.45 -1.85 -20.49
CA CYS A 34 19.07 -0.49 -20.90
C CYS A 34 20.03 0.15 -21.91
N GLU A 35 21.30 -0.26 -21.99
CA GLU A 35 22.11 0.18 -23.13
C GLU A 35 21.65 -0.56 -24.39
N GLU A 36 21.05 0.18 -25.32
CA GLU A 36 20.87 -0.21 -26.70
C GLU A 36 22.23 -0.52 -27.33
N ARG A 37 22.76 -1.72 -27.10
CA ARG A 37 23.92 -2.21 -27.84
C ARG A 37 23.50 -2.33 -29.30
N PRO A 38 24.18 -1.68 -30.26
CA PRO A 38 23.92 -1.93 -31.67
C PRO A 38 24.09 -3.44 -31.90
N PRO A 39 23.21 -4.09 -32.69
CA PRO A 39 23.19 -5.53 -32.79
C PRO A 39 24.57 -6.03 -33.25
N SER A 40 25.33 -6.62 -32.33
CA SER A 40 26.56 -7.31 -32.67
C SER A 40 26.17 -8.53 -33.49
N SER A 41 26.62 -8.57 -34.74
CA SER A 41 26.30 -9.56 -35.76
C SER A 41 26.85 -10.97 -35.51
N SER A 42 27.08 -11.36 -34.25
CA SER A 42 27.77 -12.61 -33.95
C SER A 42 27.42 -13.12 -32.54
N SER A 43 26.25 -13.77 -32.41
CA SER A 43 26.07 -14.86 -31.45
C SER A 43 24.90 -15.77 -31.89
N PRO A 44 25.17 -16.97 -32.41
CA PRO A 44 24.15 -17.89 -32.93
C PRO A 44 23.49 -18.68 -31.79
N GLY A 45 22.85 -18.01 -30.83
CA GLY A 45 22.32 -18.70 -29.65
C GLY A 45 21.17 -18.06 -28.89
N ILE A 46 20.80 -16.80 -29.15
CA ILE A 46 19.64 -16.17 -28.50
C ILE A 46 18.61 -15.87 -29.59
N ASP A 47 17.62 -16.75 -29.70
CA ASP A 47 16.49 -16.57 -30.62
C ASP A 47 15.76 -15.27 -30.26
N ALA A 48 15.83 -14.28 -31.15
CA ALA A 48 15.25 -12.95 -30.99
C ALA A 48 13.75 -12.99 -30.61
N LYS A 49 13.06 -14.07 -30.97
CA LYS A 49 11.67 -14.35 -30.58
C LYS A 49 11.51 -14.48 -29.08
N TYR A 50 12.42 -15.16 -28.38
CA TYR A 50 12.36 -15.32 -26.93
C TYR A 50 12.56 -13.99 -26.20
N VAL A 51 13.52 -13.18 -26.66
CA VAL A 51 13.76 -11.84 -26.12
C VAL A 51 12.52 -10.97 -26.27
N GLN A 52 11.85 -11.03 -27.42
CA GLN A 52 10.63 -10.26 -27.66
C GLN A 52 9.46 -10.72 -26.78
N ILE A 53 9.28 -12.03 -26.59
CA ILE A 53 8.23 -12.59 -25.72
C ILE A 53 8.45 -12.14 -24.27
N PHE A 54 9.68 -12.23 -23.77
CA PHE A 54 10.00 -11.81 -22.40
C PHE A 54 9.75 -10.30 -22.19
N ARG A 55 10.16 -9.46 -23.15
CA ARG A 55 9.89 -8.02 -23.13
C ARG A 55 8.39 -7.72 -23.09
N LYS A 56 7.59 -8.41 -23.91
CA LYS A 56 6.12 -8.26 -23.91
C LYS A 56 5.50 -8.71 -22.59
N ALA A 57 5.93 -9.85 -22.05
CA ALA A 57 5.43 -10.35 -20.78
C ALA A 57 5.70 -9.36 -19.64
N ASN A 58 6.93 -8.85 -19.53
CA ASN A 58 7.28 -7.84 -18.53
C ASN A 58 6.46 -6.56 -18.71
N SER A 59 6.27 -6.09 -19.94
CA SER A 59 5.45 -4.91 -20.22
C SER A 59 4.00 -5.10 -19.75
N ILE A 60 3.41 -6.28 -20.01
CA ILE A 60 2.06 -6.60 -19.53
C ILE A 60 2.02 -6.59 -18.00
N THR A 61 2.98 -7.25 -17.34
CA THR A 61 3.04 -7.30 -15.87
C THR A 61 3.16 -5.89 -15.27
N LEU A 62 4.05 -5.05 -15.79
CA LEU A 62 4.22 -3.68 -15.32
C LEU A 62 2.94 -2.85 -15.52
N ASN A 63 2.30 -2.97 -16.68
CA ASN A 63 1.03 -2.28 -16.94
C ASN A 63 -0.09 -2.74 -15.99
N THR A 64 -0.17 -4.03 -15.68
CA THR A 64 -1.15 -4.53 -14.69
C THR A 64 -0.90 -4.00 -13.29
N GLN A 65 0.37 -3.90 -12.88
CA GLN A 65 0.74 -3.32 -11.58
C GLN A 65 0.41 -1.83 -11.52
N LEU A 66 0.72 -1.09 -12.58
CA LEU A 66 0.42 0.33 -12.70
C LEU A 66 -1.09 0.59 -12.59
N ASN A 67 -1.91 -0.16 -13.33
CA ASN A 67 -3.35 -0.03 -13.27
C ASN A 67 -3.89 -0.34 -11.86
N THR A 68 -3.37 -1.40 -11.21
CA THR A 68 -3.76 -1.76 -9.85
C THR A 68 -3.43 -0.65 -8.85
N LEU A 69 -2.25 -0.04 -8.95
CA LEU A 69 -1.85 1.08 -8.09
C LEU A 69 -2.70 2.33 -8.36
N GLN A 70 -3.06 2.58 -9.61
CA GLN A 70 -3.96 3.68 -9.98
C GLN A 70 -5.34 3.50 -9.36
N ASP A 71 -5.92 2.29 -9.44
CA ASP A 71 -7.22 1.99 -8.83
C ASP A 71 -7.20 2.18 -7.30
N GLN A 72 -6.12 1.77 -6.64
CA GLN A 72 -5.94 1.97 -5.20
C GLN A 72 -5.86 3.44 -4.82
N LEU A 73 -5.12 4.23 -5.62
CA LEU A 73 -5.00 5.67 -5.40
C LEU A 73 -6.36 6.36 -5.57
N ASP A 74 -7.10 6.03 -6.62
CA ASP A 74 -8.41 6.60 -6.89
C ASP A 74 -9.42 6.24 -5.79
N PHE A 75 -9.39 5.01 -5.30
CA PHE A 75 -10.17 4.59 -4.14
C PHE A 75 -9.83 5.42 -2.89
N ALA A 76 -8.53 5.56 -2.58
CA ALA A 76 -8.07 6.32 -1.43
C ALA A 76 -8.46 7.80 -1.52
N LEU A 77 -8.35 8.42 -2.70
CA LEU A 77 -8.78 9.80 -2.95
C LEU A 77 -10.29 9.96 -2.79
N LYS A 78 -11.08 9.01 -3.31
CA LYS A 78 -12.54 9.01 -3.14
C LYS A 78 -12.94 8.87 -1.67
N LEU A 79 -12.27 7.99 -0.93
CA LEU A 79 -12.47 7.83 0.51
C LEU A 79 -12.11 9.10 1.27
N LYS A 80 -10.96 9.71 0.98
CA LYS A 80 -10.53 10.98 1.56
C LYS A 80 -11.57 12.08 1.34
N SER A 81 -12.10 12.21 0.12
CA SER A 81 -13.13 13.20 -0.20
C SER A 81 -14.42 12.96 0.57
N LYS A 82 -14.90 11.70 0.65
CA LYS A 82 -16.08 11.34 1.46
C LYS A 82 -15.89 11.63 2.94
N LEU A 83 -14.71 11.33 3.50
CA LEU A 83 -14.40 11.63 4.90
C LEU A 83 -14.36 13.14 5.15
N LYS A 84 -13.78 13.92 4.23
CA LYS A 84 -13.77 15.39 4.30
C LYS A 84 -15.19 15.96 4.28
N GLU A 85 -16.06 15.44 3.41
CA GLU A 85 -17.46 15.83 3.34
C GLU A 85 -18.21 15.50 4.63
N LYS A 86 -18.05 14.27 5.15
CA LYS A 86 -18.64 13.87 6.43
C LYS A 86 -18.14 14.75 7.57
N ASN A 87 -16.85 15.05 7.63
CA ASN A 87 -16.28 15.94 8.64
C ASN A 87 -16.85 17.35 8.53
N LYS A 88 -16.99 17.92 7.33
CA LYS A 88 -17.62 19.24 7.15
C LYS A 88 -19.08 19.25 7.63
N ASN A 89 -19.84 18.18 7.30
CA ASN A 89 -21.22 18.04 7.75
C ASN A 89 -21.31 17.89 9.28
N LEU A 90 -20.38 17.14 9.88
CA LEU A 90 -20.26 17.03 11.33
C LEU A 90 -19.90 18.38 11.94
N GLU A 91 -18.88 19.08 11.44
CA GLU A 91 -18.50 20.42 11.93
C GLU A 91 -19.69 21.38 11.92
N ASN A 92 -20.48 21.41 10.85
CA ASN A 92 -21.70 22.22 10.76
C ASN A 92 -22.79 21.82 11.77
N GLN A 93 -22.80 20.57 12.27
CA GLN A 93 -23.79 20.07 13.25
C GLN A 93 -23.26 19.97 14.68
N GLN A 94 -21.95 20.05 14.88
CA GLN A 94 -21.26 19.64 16.11
C GLN A 94 -20.46 20.75 16.78
N GLU A 95 -20.52 21.99 16.28
CA GLU A 95 -19.91 23.16 16.94
C GLU A 95 -20.36 23.33 18.40
N TRP A 96 -21.59 22.94 18.73
CA TRP A 96 -22.15 23.13 20.07
C TRP A 96 -21.47 22.28 21.15
N PHE A 97 -21.12 21.00 20.89
CA PHE A 97 -20.43 20.18 21.89
C PHE A 97 -18.92 20.40 21.93
N ARG A 98 -18.34 21.04 20.90
CA ARG A 98 -16.95 21.53 20.91
C ARG A 98 -16.82 22.87 21.65
N SER A 99 -17.94 23.54 21.92
CA SER A 99 -17.95 24.79 22.66
C SER A 99 -17.61 24.57 24.14
N PRO A 100 -17.04 25.57 24.84
CA PRO A 100 -16.78 25.48 26.27
C PRO A 100 -18.04 25.09 27.04
N ARG A 101 -17.88 24.27 28.10
CA ARG A 101 -19.00 23.80 28.94
C ARG A 101 -19.90 24.93 29.44
N ASP A 102 -19.31 26.10 29.68
CA ASP A 102 -20.02 27.28 30.21
C ASP A 102 -20.95 27.96 29.19
N LYS A 103 -20.82 27.63 27.90
CA LYS A 103 -21.66 28.15 26.81
C LYS A 103 -22.79 27.21 26.39
N MET A 104 -22.86 26.03 27.00
CA MET A 104 -23.78 24.97 26.63
C MET A 104 -25.13 25.14 27.31
N ASN A 105 -26.23 25.13 26.56
CA ASN A 105 -27.57 25.17 27.15
C ASN A 105 -28.00 23.81 27.70
N TYR A 106 -29.07 23.77 28.51
CA TYR A 106 -29.52 22.54 29.16
C TYR A 106 -29.91 21.43 28.16
N THR A 107 -30.56 21.79 27.06
CA THR A 107 -30.99 20.85 26.02
C THR A 107 -29.78 20.19 25.35
N GLU A 108 -28.78 20.99 24.97
CA GLU A 108 -27.51 20.53 24.44
C GLU A 108 -26.80 19.59 25.44
N ALA A 109 -26.69 19.98 26.70
CA ALA A 109 -26.08 19.17 27.74
C ALA A 109 -26.79 17.82 27.93
N SER A 110 -28.12 17.80 27.86
CA SER A 110 -28.92 16.57 27.93
C SER A 110 -28.66 15.66 26.73
N MET A 111 -28.64 16.22 25.51
CA MET A 111 -28.35 15.45 24.29
C MET A 111 -26.93 14.85 24.31
N LEU A 112 -25.94 15.61 24.80
CA LEU A 112 -24.57 15.10 24.93
C LEU A 112 -24.50 13.95 25.96
N LYS A 113 -25.19 14.11 27.10
CA LYS A 113 -25.25 13.07 28.14
C LYS A 113 -25.84 11.77 27.58
N GLU A 114 -26.99 11.83 26.92
CA GLU A 114 -27.63 10.66 26.31
C GLU A 114 -26.72 9.97 25.27
N GLY A 115 -26.04 10.75 24.43
CA GLY A 115 -25.08 10.21 23.45
C GLY A 115 -23.89 9.50 24.10
N LEU A 116 -23.38 10.02 25.22
CA LEU A 116 -22.30 9.38 25.99
C LEU A 116 -22.78 8.10 26.70
N GLU A 117 -24.01 8.08 27.20
CA GLU A 117 -24.61 6.88 27.81
C GLU A 117 -24.82 5.76 26.79
N ASP A 118 -25.31 6.08 25.58
CA ASP A 118 -25.41 5.13 24.47
C ASP A 118 -24.04 4.61 24.01
N LEU A 119 -23.04 5.50 23.93
CA LEU A 119 -21.67 5.10 23.60
C LEU A 119 -21.09 4.16 24.67
N LEU A 120 -21.29 4.48 25.95
CA LEU A 120 -20.85 3.63 27.06
C LEU A 120 -21.51 2.24 26.99
N LEU A 121 -22.79 2.18 26.67
CA LEU A 121 -23.52 0.93 26.49
C LEU A 121 -22.94 0.11 25.34
N LYS A 122 -22.69 0.75 24.18
CA LYS A 122 -22.07 0.10 23.02
C LYS A 122 -20.68 -0.43 23.36
N VAL A 123 -19.83 0.37 24.01
CA VAL A 123 -18.46 -0.04 24.40
C VAL A 123 -18.50 -1.21 25.37
N LYS A 124 -19.41 -1.21 26.35
CA LYS A 124 -19.61 -2.35 27.26
C LYS A 124 -19.99 -3.61 26.48
N ASN A 125 -20.93 -3.51 25.54
CA ASN A 125 -21.37 -4.63 24.73
C ASN A 125 -20.24 -5.17 23.82
N TYR A 126 -19.45 -4.28 23.23
CA TYR A 126 -18.25 -4.67 22.44
C TYR A 126 -17.21 -5.44 23.27
N GLY A 127 -17.06 -5.13 24.56
CA GLY A 127 -16.19 -5.86 25.49
C GLY A 127 -16.72 -7.26 25.81
N THR A 128 -18.02 -7.38 26.03
CA THR A 128 -18.70 -8.65 26.35
C THR A 128 -18.72 -9.61 25.16
N GLU A 129 -18.93 -9.11 23.94
CA GLU A 129 -18.93 -9.92 22.69
C GLU A 129 -17.54 -10.46 22.30
N ARG A 130 -16.45 -9.86 22.82
CA ARG A 130 -15.07 -10.29 22.56
C ARG A 130 -14.38 -10.98 23.75
N GLY A 131 -15.11 -11.24 24.84
CA GLY A 131 -14.58 -12.01 25.97
C GLY A 131 -13.59 -11.24 26.87
N TYR A 132 -13.54 -9.91 26.81
CA TYR A 132 -12.78 -9.11 27.78
C TYR A 132 -13.71 -8.69 28.91
N GLY A 133 -14.06 -9.65 29.78
CA GLY A 133 -14.78 -9.37 31.01
C GLY A 133 -13.92 -8.52 31.95
N TYR A 134 -14.29 -7.26 32.17
CA TYR A 134 -13.81 -6.52 33.33
C TYR A 134 -14.63 -7.01 34.53
N GLU A 135 -14.03 -7.89 35.33
CA GLU A 135 -14.56 -8.22 36.65
C GLU A 135 -14.53 -6.95 37.50
N ASN A 136 -15.70 -6.44 37.84
CA ASN A 136 -15.82 -5.38 38.84
C ASN A 136 -15.44 -5.98 40.20
N GLY A 137 -14.22 -5.67 40.66
CA GLY A 137 -13.78 -5.95 42.02
C GLY A 137 -14.74 -5.30 43.03
N LYS A 138 -15.19 -6.12 43.97
CA LYS A 138 -16.02 -5.74 45.12
C LYS A 138 -15.32 -4.75 46.04
#